data_AF-A0A2D6KVW6-F1
#
_entry.id   AF-A0A2D6KVW6-F1
#
_cell.length_a   1.000
_cell.length_b   1.000
_cell.length_c   1.000
_cell.angle_alpha   90.00
_cell.angle_beta   90.00
_cell.angle_gamma   90.00
#
_symmetry.space_group_name_H-M   'P 1'
#
loop_
_entity.id
_entity.type
_entity.pdbx_description
1 polymer ?
#
loop_
_entity_poly.entity_id
_entity_poly.type
_entity_poly.pdbx_seq_one_letter_code
_entity_poly.pdbx_strand_id
1 'polypeptide(L)'
;MITAIIPKWGRSSKYALNRLKPFSAQDLDDVIAKLMEAKEHMSCDIETTTKHLRSLFEQRYNCFSRSRDRKRDGHPYRIGLDSLDFTVDGIEIGIEGDEPQAGSVSIKLDEADIALVGLDELLIFNQSNMKEDGRYVRSFGNHNYQLVRPTDVLVAGSANLRTDEGLQDFVGMFLIGNPNRPVRNQSPDISQGTVTVYVQGRYEGIVLSRYPNAKTERVSNVEKAVKLNQGTFGFHIVQTGGTIMKYDLVVYGSPIFSETLIVVNYGNYRDPKRSDLRDFVDKLKPQGFYDEDRCNNYVDWFIVLSEKLGENWINRPKITEMFATDDDINNGVRPYSLKSNKWKASDRLPPEILAEQRQYIDSRRKMVSDKWVSHIS
;
A
#
# COMPACT_ATOMS: atom_id res chain seq x y z
N MET A 1 -11.14 15.44 -19.60
CA MET A 1 -10.18 15.59 -18.50
C MET A 1 -10.26 14.34 -17.65
N ILE A 2 -9.12 13.78 -17.25
CA ILE A 2 -9.03 12.66 -16.32
C ILE A 2 -8.73 13.20 -14.93
N THR A 3 -9.48 12.75 -13.93
CA THR A 3 -9.23 13.13 -12.52
C THR A 3 -8.50 12.01 -11.78
N ALA A 4 -7.38 12.35 -11.14
CA ALA A 4 -6.54 11.42 -10.40
C ALA A 4 -6.32 11.85 -8.94
N ILE A 5 -6.59 10.96 -7.99
CA ILE A 5 -6.30 11.21 -6.57
C ILE A 5 -4.92 10.62 -6.22
N ILE A 6 -4.07 11.40 -5.56
CA ILE A 6 -2.81 10.91 -5.00
C ILE A 6 -2.70 11.29 -3.51
N PRO A 7 -1.79 10.66 -2.73
CA PRO A 7 -1.57 11.06 -1.36
C PRO A 7 -1.21 12.54 -1.24
N LYS A 8 -1.85 13.26 -0.32
CA LYS A 8 -1.68 14.70 -0.13
C LYS A 8 -0.32 15.15 0.42
N TRP A 9 0.33 14.28 1.21
CA TRP A 9 1.48 14.69 2.02
C TRP A 9 2.66 13.71 1.96
N GLY A 10 3.86 14.27 2.16
CA GLY A 10 5.05 13.52 2.51
C GLY A 10 5.58 12.63 1.39
N ARG A 11 6.29 11.56 1.79
CA ARG A 11 7.03 10.69 0.86
C ARG A 11 6.12 10.03 -0.17
N SER A 12 4.95 9.55 0.23
CA SER A 12 4.00 8.91 -0.71
C SER A 12 3.54 9.87 -1.81
N SER A 13 3.30 11.14 -1.47
CA SER A 13 2.97 12.18 -2.44
C SER A 13 4.15 12.47 -3.38
N LYS A 14 5.35 12.64 -2.82
CA LYS A 14 6.60 12.77 -3.59
C LYS A 14 6.78 11.62 -4.57
N TYR A 15 6.62 10.38 -4.12
CA TYR A 15 6.84 9.20 -4.97
C TYR A 15 5.77 9.10 -6.07
N ALA A 16 4.52 9.45 -5.77
CA ALA A 16 3.46 9.56 -6.77
C ALA A 16 3.77 10.63 -7.83
N LEU A 17 4.16 11.84 -7.41
CA LEU A 17 4.55 12.90 -8.35
C LEU A 17 5.78 12.52 -9.18
N ASN A 18 6.79 11.88 -8.58
CA ASN A 18 7.94 11.34 -9.32
C ASN A 18 7.54 10.29 -10.36
N ARG A 19 6.52 9.47 -10.08
CA ARG A 19 6.00 8.48 -11.04
C ARG A 19 5.31 9.15 -12.23
N LEU A 20 4.71 10.31 -12.01
CA LEU A 20 3.96 11.08 -13.01
C LEU A 20 4.83 12.09 -13.77
N LYS A 21 5.94 12.53 -13.16
CA LYS A 21 6.90 13.49 -13.72
C LYS A 21 7.31 13.20 -15.18
N PRO A 22 7.62 11.96 -15.60
CA PRO A 22 8.02 11.68 -16.99
C PRO A 22 6.93 11.99 -18.02
N PHE A 23 5.68 12.14 -17.59
CA PHE A 23 4.54 12.42 -18.46
C PHE A 23 4.11 13.89 -18.42
N SER A 24 4.56 14.64 -17.41
CA SER A 24 4.18 16.04 -17.24
C SER A 24 5.04 16.95 -18.13
N ALA A 25 4.38 17.84 -18.86
CA ALA A 25 5.06 18.95 -19.54
C ALA A 25 5.58 20.02 -18.56
N GLN A 26 5.07 20.03 -17.32
CA GLN A 26 5.52 20.91 -16.24
C GLN A 26 6.65 20.24 -15.46
N ASP A 27 7.63 21.04 -15.04
CA ASP A 27 8.66 20.58 -14.11
C ASP A 27 8.06 20.38 -12.71
N LEU A 28 7.92 19.12 -12.30
CA LEU A 28 7.40 18.76 -10.98
C LEU A 28 8.47 18.81 -9.89
N ASP A 29 9.76 18.97 -10.22
CA ASP A 29 10.83 18.94 -9.21
C ASP A 29 10.68 20.05 -8.18
N ASP A 30 10.38 21.26 -8.63
CA ASP A 30 10.17 22.42 -7.76
C ASP A 30 8.94 22.23 -6.86
N VAL A 31 7.84 21.69 -7.40
CA VAL A 31 6.63 21.37 -6.62
C VAL A 31 6.94 20.31 -5.56
N ILE A 32 7.67 19.26 -5.93
CA ILE A 32 8.08 18.20 -5.00
C ILE A 32 9.00 18.76 -3.91
N ALA A 33 9.95 19.63 -4.27
CA ALA A 33 10.85 20.27 -3.32
C ALA A 33 10.06 21.10 -2.29
N LYS A 34 9.13 21.94 -2.75
CA LYS A 34 8.28 22.76 -1.88
C LYS A 34 7.36 21.92 -0.99
N LEU A 35 6.80 20.84 -1.51
CA LEU A 35 6.00 19.89 -0.74
C LEU A 35 6.80 19.23 0.40
N MET A 36 8.07 18.93 0.17
CA MET A 36 8.95 18.33 1.17
C MET A 36 9.40 19.35 2.22
N GLU A 37 9.74 20.57 1.82
CA GLU A 37 10.06 21.71 2.69
C GLU A 37 8.87 22.07 3.61
N ALA A 38 7.65 22.08 3.07
CA ALA A 38 6.41 22.38 3.80
C ALA A 38 6.17 21.50 5.03
N LYS A 39 6.83 20.33 5.12
CA LYS A 39 6.78 19.47 6.31
C LYS A 39 7.41 20.14 7.54
N GLU A 40 8.46 20.93 7.37
CA GLU A 40 9.17 21.60 8.47
C GLU A 40 8.38 22.75 9.08
N HIS A 41 7.41 23.28 8.33
CA HIS A 41 6.51 24.36 8.75
C HIS A 41 5.19 23.88 9.37
N MET A 42 5.08 22.60 9.72
CA MET A 42 3.91 22.05 10.42
C MET A 42 3.80 22.67 11.82
N SER A 43 2.61 23.16 12.18
CA SER A 43 2.40 23.85 13.47
C SER A 43 0.99 23.65 14.00
N CYS A 44 0.84 23.59 15.33
CA CYS A 44 -0.46 23.68 15.99
C CYS A 44 -1.05 25.09 15.91
N ASP A 45 -0.22 26.10 15.64
CA ASP A 45 -0.66 27.45 15.33
C ASP A 45 -1.01 27.58 13.82
N ILE A 46 -2.27 27.92 13.59
CA ILE A 46 -2.83 28.10 12.25
C ILE A 46 -2.22 29.32 11.54
N GLU A 47 -1.83 30.37 12.28
CA GLU A 47 -1.29 31.60 11.67
C GLU A 47 0.09 31.34 11.07
N THR A 48 0.96 30.62 11.79
CA THR A 48 2.26 30.17 11.29
C THR A 48 2.15 29.46 9.93
N THR A 49 1.24 28.48 9.83
CA THR A 49 1.02 27.74 8.58
C THR A 49 0.34 28.58 7.50
N THR A 50 -0.53 29.53 7.88
CA THR A 50 -1.14 30.49 6.94
C THR A 50 -0.08 31.35 6.28
N LYS A 51 0.87 31.86 7.07
CA LYS A 51 1.92 32.76 6.59
C LYS A 51 2.81 32.05 5.58
N HIS A 52 3.18 30.79 5.85
CA HIS A 52 3.94 29.99 4.91
C HIS A 52 3.15 29.68 3.62
N LEU A 53 1.84 29.37 3.72
CA LEU A 53 0.99 29.15 2.54
C LEU A 53 0.89 30.40 1.66
N ARG A 54 0.73 31.59 2.26
CA ARG A 54 0.72 32.85 1.52
C ARG A 54 2.04 33.08 0.78
N SER A 55 3.18 32.77 1.41
CA SER A 55 4.49 32.87 0.77
C SER A 55 4.64 31.93 -0.43
N LEU A 56 4.05 30.73 -0.37
CA LEU A 56 4.01 29.81 -1.52
C LEU A 56 3.16 30.37 -2.66
N PHE A 57 2.01 30.98 -2.36
CA PHE A 57 1.15 31.63 -3.35
C PHE A 57 1.82 32.85 -4.00
N GLU A 58 2.55 33.66 -3.23
CA GLU A 58 3.38 34.76 -3.76
C GLU A 58 4.48 34.26 -4.73
N GLN A 59 4.99 33.05 -4.48
CA GLN A 59 5.93 32.33 -5.36
C GLN A 59 5.23 31.56 -6.50
N ARG A 60 3.91 31.73 -6.68
CA ARG A 60 3.07 31.09 -7.70
C ARG A 60 2.81 29.59 -7.53
N TYR A 61 3.06 29.04 -6.34
CA TYR A 61 2.71 27.65 -6.01
C TYR A 61 1.27 27.56 -5.49
N ASN A 62 0.30 27.82 -6.36
CA ASN A 62 -1.13 27.77 -6.03
C ASN A 62 -1.68 26.34 -5.89
N CYS A 63 -0.87 25.32 -6.19
CA CYS A 63 -1.20 23.91 -6.08
C CYS A 63 -1.17 23.36 -4.65
N PHE A 64 -1.01 24.21 -3.64
CA PHE A 64 -0.92 23.81 -2.23
C PHE A 64 -2.09 24.32 -1.41
N SER A 65 -2.49 23.51 -0.43
CA SER A 65 -3.45 23.92 0.58
C SER A 65 -3.01 23.50 1.97
N ARG A 66 -3.63 24.12 2.97
CA ARG A 66 -3.42 23.80 4.37
C ARG A 66 -4.58 22.97 4.88
N SER A 67 -4.28 21.89 5.57
CA SER A 67 -5.28 21.10 6.29
C SER A 67 -4.72 20.60 7.63
N ARG A 68 -5.60 20.09 8.51
CA ARG A 68 -5.18 19.46 9.76
C ARG A 68 -4.64 18.06 9.48
N ASP A 69 -3.44 17.76 9.99
CA ASP A 69 -2.90 16.41 10.02
C ASP A 69 -3.53 15.63 11.18
N ARG A 70 -4.59 14.88 10.88
CA ARG A 70 -5.34 14.10 11.87
C ARG A 70 -4.58 12.88 12.38
N LYS A 71 -3.47 12.49 11.74
CA LYS A 71 -2.67 11.31 12.11
C LYS A 71 -1.70 11.57 13.25
N ARG A 72 -1.40 12.84 13.55
CA ARG A 72 -0.42 13.22 14.60
C ARG A 72 -1.11 13.78 15.83
N ASP A 73 -0.51 13.51 17.00
CA ASP A 73 -0.94 14.08 18.28
C ASP A 73 -0.92 15.62 18.21
N GLY A 74 -1.94 16.25 18.79
CA GLY A 74 -2.12 17.70 18.72
C GLY A 74 -2.74 18.21 17.41
N HIS A 75 -2.93 17.34 16.42
CA HIS A 75 -3.58 17.64 15.14
C HIS A 75 -3.08 18.94 14.47
N PRO A 76 -1.76 19.07 14.26
CA PRO A 76 -1.18 20.29 13.71
C PRO A 76 -1.68 20.56 12.30
N TYR A 77 -1.64 21.82 11.90
CA TYR A 77 -1.85 22.21 10.51
C TYR A 77 -0.58 21.93 9.69
N ARG A 78 -0.77 21.51 8.45
CA ARG A 78 0.30 21.25 7.50
C ARG A 78 -0.09 21.70 6.09
N ILE A 79 0.90 22.04 5.28
CA ILE A 79 0.75 22.35 3.85
C ILE A 79 1.13 21.13 2.99
N GLY A 80 0.35 20.91 1.93
CA GLY A 80 0.43 19.75 1.05
C GLY A 80 -0.35 19.99 -0.21
N LEU A 81 -0.26 19.02 -1.12
CA LEU A 81 -0.79 19.16 -2.46
C LEU A 81 -2.31 19.34 -2.42
N ASP A 82 -2.83 20.34 -3.12
CA ASP A 82 -4.27 20.55 -3.26
C ASP A 82 -4.72 20.01 -4.60
N SER A 83 -4.39 20.73 -5.67
CA SER A 83 -4.66 20.32 -7.04
C SER A 83 -3.49 20.70 -7.94
N LEU A 84 -3.30 19.92 -9.00
CA LEU A 84 -2.28 20.17 -10.02
C LEU A 84 -2.79 19.65 -11.35
N ASP A 85 -2.91 20.54 -12.33
CA ASP A 85 -3.31 20.19 -13.68
C ASP A 85 -2.10 20.15 -14.61
N PHE A 86 -2.01 19.13 -15.45
CA PHE A 86 -1.01 19.03 -16.51
C PHE A 86 -1.55 18.24 -17.69
N THR A 87 -0.84 18.30 -18.81
CA THR A 87 -1.23 17.63 -20.05
C THR A 87 -0.24 16.51 -20.38
N VAL A 88 -0.77 15.36 -20.79
CA VAL A 88 0.00 14.19 -21.27
C VAL A 88 -0.48 13.84 -22.66
N ASP A 89 0.34 14.05 -23.70
CA ASP A 89 -0.01 13.77 -25.10
C ASP A 89 -1.38 14.35 -25.54
N GLY A 90 -1.71 15.55 -25.06
CA GLY A 90 -3.00 16.22 -25.35
C GLY A 90 -4.15 15.80 -24.44
N ILE A 91 -3.94 14.89 -23.49
CA ILE A 91 -4.91 14.51 -22.46
C ILE A 91 -4.71 15.39 -21.23
N GLU A 92 -5.74 16.14 -20.84
CA GLU A 92 -5.74 16.91 -19.60
C GLU A 92 -5.92 16.01 -18.39
N ILE A 93 -4.97 16.07 -17.47
CA ILE A 93 -4.96 15.33 -16.20
C ILE A 93 -5.04 16.34 -15.06
N GLY A 94 -6.08 16.23 -14.23
CA GLY A 94 -6.18 16.93 -12.95
C GLY A 94 -5.79 15.99 -11.82
N ILE A 95 -4.75 16.33 -11.07
CA ILE A 95 -4.40 15.64 -9.83
C ILE A 95 -5.01 16.37 -8.66
N GLU A 96 -5.61 15.63 -7.74
CA GLU A 96 -5.97 16.15 -6.42
C GLU A 96 -5.20 15.39 -5.32
N GLY A 97 -4.68 16.14 -4.35
CA GLY A 97 -4.04 15.60 -3.17
C GLY A 97 -5.05 15.39 -2.06
N ASP A 98 -5.27 14.14 -1.65
CA ASP A 98 -6.16 13.81 -0.55
C ASP A 98 -5.57 12.78 0.44
N GLU A 99 -6.24 12.57 1.56
CA GLU A 99 -5.93 11.50 2.49
C GLU A 99 -6.10 10.13 1.81
N PRO A 100 -5.24 9.14 2.11
CA PRO A 100 -5.28 7.83 1.47
C PRO A 100 -6.66 7.13 1.51
N GLN A 101 -7.47 7.39 2.54
CA GLN A 101 -8.83 6.84 2.64
C GLN A 101 -9.80 7.40 1.60
N ALA A 102 -9.58 8.63 1.14
CA ALA A 102 -10.49 9.33 0.26
C ALA A 102 -10.41 8.81 -1.17
N GLY A 103 -9.23 8.40 -1.66
CA GLY A 103 -9.07 7.93 -3.04
C GLY A 103 -10.03 6.81 -3.44
N SER A 104 -10.24 5.81 -2.57
CA SER A 104 -11.20 4.72 -2.85
C SER A 104 -12.66 5.18 -2.80
N VAL A 105 -12.96 6.19 -1.97
CA VAL A 105 -14.29 6.80 -1.87
C VAL A 105 -14.59 7.61 -3.14
N SER A 106 -13.66 8.44 -3.60
CA SER A 106 -13.83 9.27 -4.80
C SER A 106 -14.07 8.44 -6.05
N ILE A 107 -13.35 7.31 -6.22
CA ILE A 107 -13.65 6.36 -7.30
C ILE A 107 -15.08 5.83 -7.20
N LYS A 108 -15.52 5.43 -6.00
CA LYS A 108 -16.86 4.86 -5.79
C LYS A 108 -17.98 5.90 -6.02
N LEU A 109 -17.72 7.16 -5.74
CA LEU A 109 -18.65 8.28 -5.94
C LEU A 109 -18.61 8.85 -7.37
N ASP A 110 -17.80 8.28 -8.27
CA ASP A 110 -17.57 8.79 -9.63
C ASP A 110 -16.98 10.22 -9.66
N GLU A 111 -16.27 10.61 -8.60
CA GLU A 111 -15.58 11.90 -8.46
C GLU A 111 -14.14 11.84 -8.99
N ALA A 112 -13.59 10.63 -9.13
CA ALA A 112 -12.27 10.40 -9.70
C ALA A 112 -12.27 9.22 -10.67
N ASP A 113 -11.39 9.28 -11.67
CA ASP A 113 -11.15 8.19 -12.61
C ASP A 113 -10.04 7.26 -12.14
N ILE A 114 -9.02 7.82 -11.47
CA ILE A 114 -7.83 7.10 -11.00
C ILE A 114 -7.53 7.49 -9.55
N ALA A 115 -7.02 6.54 -8.76
CA ALA A 115 -6.46 6.83 -7.45
C ALA A 115 -5.17 6.02 -7.20
N LEU A 116 -4.17 6.65 -6.61
CA LEU A 116 -2.97 5.98 -6.08
C LEU A 116 -3.18 5.74 -4.58
N VAL A 117 -3.45 4.50 -4.22
CA VAL A 117 -3.85 4.13 -2.85
C VAL A 117 -3.06 2.93 -2.34
N GLY A 118 -2.79 2.92 -1.04
CA GLY A 118 -2.18 1.76 -0.38
C GLY A 118 -3.13 0.57 -0.38
N LEU A 119 -2.60 -0.63 -0.61
CA LEU A 119 -3.37 -1.87 -0.54
C LEU A 119 -4.01 -2.07 0.85
N ASP A 120 -3.32 -1.69 1.93
CA ASP A 120 -3.86 -1.66 3.29
C ASP A 120 -5.12 -0.79 3.42
N GLU A 121 -5.15 0.37 2.77
CA GLU A 121 -6.31 1.27 2.78
C GLU A 121 -7.47 0.71 1.94
N LEU A 122 -7.18 0.12 0.78
CA LEU A 122 -8.18 -0.60 -0.01
C LEU A 122 -8.81 -1.74 0.77
N LEU A 123 -8.03 -2.45 1.60
CA LEU A 123 -8.53 -3.52 2.44
C LEU A 123 -9.45 -2.99 3.52
N ILE A 124 -9.09 -1.87 4.17
CA ILE A 124 -9.97 -1.21 5.14
C ILE A 124 -11.31 -0.84 4.49
N PHE A 125 -11.26 -0.24 3.31
CA PHE A 125 -12.45 0.19 2.58
C PHE A 125 -13.33 -1.00 2.16
N ASN A 126 -12.73 -2.12 1.78
CA ASN A 126 -13.43 -3.32 1.31
C ASN A 126 -13.59 -4.40 2.40
N GLN A 127 -13.41 -4.07 3.69
CA GLN A 127 -13.45 -5.04 4.80
C GLN A 127 -14.74 -5.88 4.84
N SER A 128 -15.89 -5.32 4.46
CA SER A 128 -17.16 -6.06 4.38
C SER A 128 -17.09 -7.24 3.41
N ASN A 129 -16.27 -7.14 2.36
CA ASN A 129 -16.17 -8.13 1.28
C ASN A 129 -15.20 -9.26 1.63
N MET A 130 -14.41 -9.10 2.70
CA MET A 130 -13.53 -10.17 3.22
C MET A 130 -14.23 -11.06 4.27
N LYS A 131 -15.47 -10.73 4.66
CA LYS A 131 -16.22 -11.44 5.72
C LYS A 131 -16.97 -12.67 5.24
N GLU A 132 -17.33 -12.74 3.96
CA GLU A 132 -17.74 -14.01 3.35
C GLU A 132 -16.46 -14.82 3.10
N ASP A 133 -16.17 -15.73 4.03
CA ASP A 133 -15.20 -16.82 3.94
C ASP A 133 -13.71 -16.54 3.65
N GLY A 134 -13.20 -15.32 3.86
CA GLY A 134 -11.82 -14.80 3.63
C GLY A 134 -10.59 -15.62 4.10
N ARG A 135 -10.76 -16.89 4.49
CA ARG A 135 -9.79 -17.97 4.70
C ARG A 135 -8.83 -18.22 3.52
N TYR A 136 -9.21 -17.83 2.30
CA TYR A 136 -8.46 -18.14 1.07
C TYR A 136 -7.62 -16.96 0.53
N VAL A 137 -7.81 -15.73 1.01
CA VAL A 137 -6.94 -14.60 0.60
C VAL A 137 -5.79 -14.47 1.61
N ARG A 138 -4.75 -15.28 1.41
CA ARG A 138 -3.57 -15.33 2.30
C ARG A 138 -2.49 -14.29 1.96
N SER A 139 -2.59 -13.68 0.79
CA SER A 139 -1.68 -12.63 0.30
C SER A 139 -2.47 -11.59 -0.49
N PHE A 140 -2.35 -10.32 -0.13
CA PHE A 140 -3.28 -9.26 -0.56
C PHE A 140 -3.22 -8.86 -2.03
N GLY A 141 -2.19 -9.29 -2.77
CA GLY A 141 -2.19 -9.13 -4.23
C GLY A 141 -2.87 -10.25 -5.01
N ASN A 142 -3.42 -11.22 -4.28
CA ASN A 142 -4.29 -12.22 -4.85
C ASN A 142 -5.73 -11.93 -4.48
N HIS A 143 -6.59 -11.87 -5.47
CA HIS A 143 -8.02 -11.65 -5.32
C HIS A 143 -8.75 -12.98 -5.54
N ASN A 144 -9.71 -13.31 -4.65
CA ASN A 144 -10.64 -14.39 -4.93
C ASN A 144 -11.71 -13.85 -5.88
N TYR A 145 -11.66 -14.28 -7.14
CA TYR A 145 -12.62 -13.84 -8.12
C TYR A 145 -14.03 -14.29 -7.77
N GLN A 146 -14.22 -15.39 -7.03
CA GLN A 146 -15.54 -15.93 -6.70
C GLN A 146 -16.38 -15.05 -5.76
N LEU A 147 -15.79 -14.03 -5.14
CA LEU A 147 -16.51 -13.10 -4.27
C LEU A 147 -17.39 -12.15 -5.10
N VAL A 148 -18.65 -11.99 -4.69
CA VAL A 148 -19.58 -11.03 -5.29
C VAL A 148 -19.03 -9.62 -5.05
N ARG A 149 -18.84 -8.85 -6.13
CA ARG A 149 -18.28 -7.49 -6.05
C ARG A 149 -19.39 -6.46 -5.90
N PRO A 150 -19.37 -5.63 -4.84
CA PRO A 150 -20.34 -4.56 -4.66
C PRO A 150 -19.84 -3.19 -5.18
N THR A 151 -18.68 -3.09 -5.84
CA THR A 151 -18.07 -1.81 -6.24
C THR A 151 -17.42 -1.83 -7.63
N ASP A 152 -17.40 -0.66 -8.28
CA ASP A 152 -16.69 -0.39 -9.55
C ASP A 152 -15.20 -0.02 -9.35
N VAL A 153 -14.70 -0.14 -8.12
CA VAL A 153 -13.30 0.13 -7.77
C VAL A 153 -12.43 -1.06 -8.20
N LEU A 154 -11.52 -0.87 -9.15
CA LEU A 154 -10.60 -1.93 -9.58
C LEU A 154 -9.13 -1.56 -9.46
N VAL A 155 -8.34 -2.53 -9.02
CA VAL A 155 -6.88 -2.46 -9.05
C VAL A 155 -6.40 -2.70 -10.48
N ALA A 156 -5.82 -1.69 -11.10
CA ALA A 156 -5.11 -1.84 -12.37
C ALA A 156 -3.79 -2.58 -12.16
N GLY A 157 -3.06 -2.24 -11.11
CA GLY A 157 -1.87 -2.96 -10.70
C GLY A 157 -1.02 -2.17 -9.72
N SER A 158 0.19 -2.63 -9.50
CA SER A 158 1.18 -1.90 -8.73
C SER A 158 1.54 -0.58 -9.41
N ALA A 159 1.60 0.48 -8.63
CA ALA A 159 2.09 1.78 -9.09
C ALA A 159 3.62 1.81 -9.24
N ASN A 160 4.32 0.82 -8.66
CA ASN A 160 5.78 0.71 -8.65
C ASN A 160 6.44 2.03 -8.22
N LEU A 161 5.91 2.63 -7.15
CA LEU A 161 6.46 3.86 -6.60
C LEU A 161 7.84 3.57 -5.99
N ARG A 162 8.82 4.43 -6.27
CA ARG A 162 10.20 4.24 -5.84
C ARG A 162 10.57 5.18 -4.72
N THR A 163 11.24 4.65 -3.70
CA THR A 163 11.91 5.46 -2.68
C THR A 163 13.13 6.17 -3.28
N ASP A 164 13.70 7.07 -2.49
CA ASP A 164 14.91 7.80 -2.91
C ASP A 164 16.11 6.87 -3.07
N GLU A 165 16.08 5.73 -2.37
CA GLU A 165 17.06 4.65 -2.44
C GLU A 165 16.77 3.63 -3.56
N GLY A 166 15.73 3.87 -4.38
CA GLY A 166 15.37 3.01 -5.51
C GLY A 166 14.55 1.76 -5.15
N LEU A 167 14.29 1.50 -3.87
CA LEU A 167 13.39 0.43 -3.44
C LEU A 167 11.96 0.76 -3.85
N GLN A 168 11.18 -0.27 -4.19
CA GLN A 168 9.74 -0.07 -4.30
C GLN A 168 9.14 0.22 -2.90
N ASP A 169 8.05 0.96 -2.85
CA ASP A 169 7.34 1.38 -1.63
C ASP A 169 6.59 0.25 -0.89
N PHE A 170 7.13 -0.97 -0.94
CA PHE A 170 6.63 -2.11 -0.21
C PHE A 170 6.71 -1.91 1.30
N VAL A 171 5.65 -2.30 1.98
CA VAL A 171 5.60 -2.32 3.44
C VAL A 171 4.94 -3.61 3.93
N GLY A 172 5.36 -4.06 5.11
CA GLY A 172 4.72 -5.17 5.81
C GLY A 172 4.12 -4.70 7.12
N MET A 173 2.84 -4.96 7.37
CA MET A 173 2.26 -4.82 8.70
C MET A 173 2.58 -6.09 9.50
N PHE A 174 3.50 -5.96 10.45
CA PHE A 174 3.98 -7.07 11.28
C PHE A 174 3.38 -7.02 12.67
N LEU A 175 3.25 -8.21 13.27
CA LEU A 175 3.18 -8.32 14.71
C LEU A 175 4.57 -8.03 15.29
N ILE A 176 4.65 -7.08 16.22
CA ILE A 176 5.86 -6.67 16.90
C ILE A 176 5.79 -6.99 18.39
N GLY A 177 6.95 -7.17 19.01
CA GLY A 177 7.03 -7.46 20.43
C GLY A 177 8.33 -7.00 21.07
N ASN A 178 8.34 -7.03 22.40
CA ASN A 178 9.54 -6.80 23.19
C ASN A 178 10.39 -8.09 23.21
N PRO A 179 11.71 -8.02 22.95
CA PRO A 179 12.60 -9.18 22.94
C PRO A 179 12.79 -9.83 24.33
N ASN A 180 12.57 -9.09 25.43
CA ASN A 180 12.83 -9.54 26.81
C ASN A 180 11.77 -10.51 27.36
N ARG A 181 11.30 -11.45 26.55
CA ARG A 181 10.31 -12.45 26.94
C ARG A 181 10.99 -13.79 27.27
N PRO A 182 10.37 -14.62 28.13
CA PRO A 182 10.91 -15.92 28.51
C PRO A 182 11.15 -16.86 27.30
N VAL A 183 10.36 -16.70 26.23
CA VAL A 183 10.47 -17.52 25.01
C VAL A 183 10.50 -16.61 23.77
N ARG A 184 11.70 -16.13 23.42
CA ARG A 184 11.91 -15.25 22.25
C ARG A 184 11.51 -15.92 20.93
N ASN A 185 11.69 -17.23 20.79
CA ASN A 185 11.58 -17.91 19.49
C ASN A 185 10.17 -18.46 19.15
N GLN A 186 9.18 -18.28 20.02
CA GLN A 186 7.81 -18.69 19.73
C GLN A 186 6.97 -17.50 19.31
N SER A 187 6.27 -17.65 18.18
CA SER A 187 5.24 -16.68 17.80
C SER A 187 4.15 -16.69 18.86
N PRO A 188 3.75 -15.53 19.39
CA PRO A 188 2.66 -15.44 20.35
C PRO A 188 1.33 -15.87 19.72
N ASP A 189 0.51 -16.58 20.50
CA ASP A 189 -0.87 -16.81 20.10
C ASP A 189 -1.74 -15.63 20.56
N ILE A 190 -1.99 -14.69 19.64
CA ILE A 190 -2.89 -13.56 19.85
C ILE A 190 -4.35 -13.89 19.51
N SER A 191 -4.63 -15.09 18.98
CA SER A 191 -5.95 -15.46 18.45
C SER A 191 -6.99 -15.74 19.54
N GLN A 192 -6.56 -15.92 20.78
CA GLN A 192 -7.41 -16.25 21.93
C GLN A 192 -7.80 -15.01 22.77
N GLY A 193 -7.29 -13.82 22.45
CA GLY A 193 -7.62 -12.60 23.18
C GLY A 193 -7.02 -12.49 24.59
N THR A 194 -6.04 -13.35 24.91
CA THR A 194 -5.41 -13.41 26.24
C THR A 194 -4.37 -12.33 26.47
N VAL A 195 -3.85 -11.73 25.40
CA VAL A 195 -2.79 -10.70 25.44
C VAL A 195 -3.25 -9.43 24.76
N THR A 196 -2.86 -8.27 25.32
CA THR A 196 -3.14 -6.97 24.70
C THR A 196 -2.28 -6.77 23.45
N VAL A 197 -2.94 -6.32 22.38
CA VAL A 197 -2.32 -6.00 21.09
C VAL A 197 -2.56 -4.53 20.75
N TYR A 198 -1.51 -3.72 20.83
CA TYR A 198 -1.55 -2.31 20.47
C TYR A 198 -1.63 -2.13 18.95
N VAL A 199 -2.55 -1.28 18.49
CA VAL A 199 -2.74 -1.00 17.07
C VAL A 199 -2.94 0.50 16.86
N GLN A 200 -2.49 1.03 15.72
CA GLN A 200 -2.96 2.36 15.32
C GLN A 200 -4.43 2.26 14.95
N GLY A 201 -5.25 3.20 15.41
CA GLY A 201 -6.72 3.11 15.35
C GLY A 201 -7.29 2.78 13.95
N ARG A 202 -6.68 3.29 12.88
CA ARG A 202 -7.12 3.00 11.50
C ARG A 202 -6.92 1.54 11.06
N TYR A 203 -5.98 0.81 11.66
CA TYR A 203 -5.64 -0.57 11.29
C TYR A 203 -6.32 -1.62 12.16
N GLU A 204 -7.05 -1.23 13.20
CA GLU A 204 -7.72 -2.17 14.09
C GLU A 204 -8.67 -3.11 13.33
N GLY A 205 -9.44 -2.59 12.38
CA GLY A 205 -10.35 -3.42 11.57
C GLY A 205 -9.63 -4.49 10.75
N ILE A 206 -8.43 -4.21 10.22
CA ILE A 206 -7.64 -5.21 9.49
C ILE A 206 -7.17 -6.30 10.46
N VAL A 207 -6.68 -5.89 11.64
CA VAL A 207 -6.21 -6.82 12.67
C VAL A 207 -7.34 -7.73 13.13
N LEU A 208 -8.52 -7.17 13.44
CA LEU A 208 -9.69 -7.93 13.86
C LEU A 208 -10.29 -8.78 12.73
N SER A 209 -10.14 -8.39 11.47
CA SER A 209 -10.51 -9.25 10.34
C SER A 209 -9.64 -10.51 10.27
N ARG A 210 -8.35 -10.41 10.63
CA ARG A 210 -7.42 -11.55 10.62
C ARG A 210 -7.46 -12.35 11.92
N TYR A 211 -7.66 -11.68 13.04
CA TYR A 211 -7.68 -12.22 14.40
C TYR A 211 -8.93 -11.72 15.15
N PRO A 212 -10.11 -12.33 14.90
CA PRO A 212 -11.39 -11.81 15.40
C PRO A 212 -11.50 -11.66 16.92
N ASN A 213 -10.79 -12.50 17.67
CA ASN A 213 -10.82 -12.45 19.15
C ASN A 213 -9.59 -11.74 19.74
N ALA A 214 -8.75 -11.08 18.93
CA ALA A 214 -7.59 -10.36 19.46
C ALA A 214 -8.06 -9.21 20.37
N LYS A 215 -7.42 -9.07 21.54
CA LYS A 215 -7.69 -7.98 22.47
C LYS A 215 -6.91 -6.73 22.04
N THR A 216 -7.50 -5.94 21.15
CA THR A 216 -6.85 -4.74 20.60
C THR A 216 -6.99 -3.52 21.50
N GLU A 217 -5.96 -2.68 21.53
CA GLU A 217 -5.99 -1.36 22.17
C GLU A 217 -5.41 -0.31 21.22
N ARG A 218 -6.17 0.77 20.98
CA ARG A 218 -5.78 1.82 20.04
C ARG A 218 -4.79 2.78 20.69
N VAL A 219 -3.64 3.00 20.05
CA VAL A 219 -2.61 3.94 20.52
C VAL A 219 -2.06 4.78 19.37
N SER A 220 -1.52 5.96 19.68
CA SER A 220 -0.86 6.82 18.68
C SER A 220 0.54 6.31 18.30
N ASN A 221 1.24 5.67 19.25
CA ASN A 221 2.59 5.12 19.05
C ASN A 221 2.67 3.67 19.55
N VAL A 222 2.59 2.72 18.62
CA VAL A 222 2.55 1.28 18.89
C VAL A 222 3.90 0.80 19.43
N GLU A 223 5.00 1.24 18.83
CA GLU A 223 6.36 0.84 19.18
C GLU A 223 6.69 1.22 20.63
N LYS A 224 6.34 2.44 21.04
CA LYS A 224 6.50 2.91 22.42
C LYS A 224 5.62 2.12 23.38
N ALA A 225 4.35 1.88 23.03
CA ALA A 225 3.42 1.13 23.88
C ALA A 225 3.91 -0.31 24.14
N VAL A 226 4.38 -1.00 23.09
CA VAL A 226 4.96 -2.35 23.20
C VAL A 226 6.26 -2.35 24.01
N LYS A 227 7.12 -1.34 23.84
CA LYS A 227 8.38 -1.27 24.59
C LYS A 227 8.14 -1.09 26.10
N LEU A 228 7.15 -0.27 26.48
CA LEU A 228 6.85 0.05 27.88
C LEU A 228 6.09 -1.07 28.61
N ASN A 229 5.26 -1.85 27.92
CA ASN A 229 4.37 -2.83 28.54
C ASN A 229 4.83 -4.26 28.23
N GLN A 230 5.52 -4.91 29.17
CA GLN A 230 5.94 -6.30 29.02
C GLN A 230 4.74 -7.23 28.83
N GLY A 231 4.93 -8.31 28.06
CA GLY A 231 3.86 -9.27 27.76
C GLY A 231 2.79 -8.78 26.76
N THR A 232 2.92 -7.55 26.23
CA THR A 232 2.02 -7.00 25.21
C THR A 232 2.66 -7.00 23.83
N PHE A 233 1.84 -6.90 22.79
CA PHE A 233 2.26 -6.93 21.38
C PHE A 233 1.69 -5.75 20.63
N GLY A 234 2.06 -5.56 19.37
CA GLY A 234 1.37 -4.60 18.53
C GLY A 234 1.48 -4.88 17.06
N PHE A 235 0.61 -4.28 16.25
CA PHE A 235 0.75 -4.30 14.79
C PHE A 235 1.32 -2.97 14.30
N HIS A 236 2.41 -3.05 13.54
CA HIS A 236 3.09 -1.88 13.00
C HIS A 236 3.55 -2.12 11.56
N ILE A 237 3.48 -1.05 10.75
CA ILE A 237 3.93 -1.07 9.36
C ILE A 237 5.43 -0.87 9.30
N VAL A 238 6.14 -1.83 8.74
CA VAL A 238 7.59 -1.85 8.60
C VAL A 238 7.96 -1.82 7.13
N GLN A 239 8.74 -0.81 6.73
CA GLN A 239 9.33 -0.73 5.40
C GLN A 239 10.76 -1.27 5.41
N THR A 240 11.67 -0.57 6.10
CA THR A 240 13.11 -0.91 6.12
C THR A 240 13.56 -1.56 7.42
N GLY A 241 12.73 -1.62 8.46
CA GLY A 241 13.11 -2.13 9.79
C GLY A 241 13.78 -1.11 10.72
N GLY A 242 14.10 0.11 10.24
CA GLY A 242 14.82 1.11 11.02
C GLY A 242 14.18 1.46 12.37
N THR A 243 12.87 1.66 12.41
CA THR A 243 12.14 1.97 13.66
C THR A 243 12.14 0.79 14.62
N ILE A 244 11.98 -0.44 14.13
CA ILE A 244 12.02 -1.66 14.94
C ILE A 244 13.37 -1.76 15.66
N MET A 245 14.47 -1.55 14.93
CA MET A 245 15.81 -1.56 15.49
C MET A 245 16.03 -0.41 16.49
N LYS A 246 15.52 0.80 16.20
CA LYS A 246 15.62 1.96 17.10
C LYS A 246 14.95 1.72 18.45
N TYR A 247 13.80 1.06 18.47
CA TYR A 247 13.08 0.74 19.70
C TYR A 247 13.52 -0.57 20.34
N ASP A 248 14.49 -1.28 19.74
CA ASP A 248 14.96 -2.59 20.19
C ASP A 248 13.76 -3.54 20.37
N LEU A 249 13.03 -3.73 19.27
CA LEU A 249 11.86 -4.60 19.14
C LEU A 249 12.16 -5.74 18.16
N VAL A 250 11.28 -6.74 18.18
CA VAL A 250 11.30 -7.85 17.23
C VAL A 250 10.01 -7.88 16.42
N VAL A 251 10.07 -8.44 15.22
CA VAL A 251 8.89 -8.74 14.38
C VAL A 251 8.70 -10.26 14.29
N TYR A 252 7.46 -10.69 14.12
CA TYR A 252 7.09 -12.11 14.04
C TYR A 252 6.46 -12.47 12.70
N GLY A 253 6.93 -13.57 12.12
CA GLY A 253 6.27 -14.27 11.02
C GLY A 253 6.17 -13.47 9.72
N SER A 254 5.20 -13.86 8.91
CA SER A 254 4.88 -13.22 7.63
C SER A 254 4.06 -11.93 7.87
N PRO A 255 4.38 -10.83 7.17
CA PRO A 255 3.60 -9.60 7.29
C PRO A 255 2.27 -9.68 6.53
N ILE A 256 1.34 -8.81 6.93
CA ILE A 256 0.29 -8.35 6.03
C ILE A 256 0.91 -7.35 5.06
N PHE A 257 1.12 -7.78 3.82
CA PHE A 257 1.82 -7.01 2.79
C PHE A 257 0.97 -5.87 2.22
N SER A 258 1.58 -4.71 1.97
CA SER A 258 0.98 -3.57 1.27
C SER A 258 1.99 -2.89 0.34
N GLU A 259 1.46 -2.21 -0.67
CA GLU A 259 2.17 -1.38 -1.66
C GLU A 259 1.20 -0.30 -2.15
N THR A 260 1.70 0.73 -2.85
CA THR A 260 0.80 1.63 -3.58
C THR A 260 0.33 0.99 -4.89
N LEU A 261 -0.98 1.00 -5.09
CA LEU A 261 -1.66 0.48 -6.26
C LEU A 261 -2.25 1.62 -7.08
N ILE A 262 -2.31 1.43 -8.40
CA ILE A 262 -3.15 2.22 -9.30
C ILE A 262 -4.53 1.59 -9.28
N VAL A 263 -5.51 2.38 -8.86
CA VAL A 263 -6.92 2.02 -8.84
C VAL A 263 -7.66 2.86 -9.86
N VAL A 264 -8.61 2.25 -10.56
CA VAL A 264 -9.39 2.91 -11.61
C VAL A 264 -10.88 2.75 -11.35
N ASN A 265 -11.65 3.75 -11.76
CA ASN A 265 -13.10 3.65 -11.91
C ASN A 265 -13.39 2.76 -13.11
N TYR A 266 -13.92 1.56 -12.85
CA TYR A 266 -14.11 0.58 -13.91
C TYR A 266 -15.22 0.94 -14.88
N GLY A 267 -16.29 1.59 -14.41
CA GLY A 267 -17.35 2.09 -15.26
C GLY A 267 -16.79 3.01 -16.34
N ASN A 268 -16.00 4.00 -15.91
CA ASN A 268 -15.36 4.95 -16.82
C ASN A 268 -14.29 4.27 -17.69
N TYR A 269 -13.46 3.39 -17.12
CA TYR A 269 -12.42 2.69 -17.86
C TYR A 269 -12.98 1.84 -19.02
N ARG A 270 -14.16 1.22 -18.84
CA ARG A 270 -14.82 0.41 -19.86
C ARG A 270 -15.62 1.21 -20.88
N ASP A 271 -16.00 2.45 -20.58
CA ASP A 271 -16.81 3.24 -21.51
C ASP A 271 -16.03 3.43 -22.82
N PRO A 272 -16.55 2.95 -23.97
CA PRO A 272 -15.88 3.12 -25.26
C PRO A 272 -15.51 4.58 -25.57
N LYS A 273 -16.26 5.55 -25.04
CA LYS A 273 -16.01 6.99 -25.22
C LYS A 273 -14.80 7.50 -24.43
N ARG A 274 -14.38 6.80 -23.37
CA ARG A 274 -13.24 7.16 -22.50
C ARG A 274 -11.94 6.47 -22.95
N SER A 275 -11.57 6.64 -24.22
CA SER A 275 -10.30 6.10 -24.74
C SER A 275 -9.08 6.77 -24.12
N ASP A 276 -9.18 8.06 -23.84
CA ASP A 276 -8.21 8.87 -23.09
C ASP A 276 -7.80 8.21 -21.77
N LEU A 277 -8.77 7.73 -20.98
CA LEU A 277 -8.51 7.07 -19.70
C LEU A 277 -7.71 5.78 -19.87
N ARG A 278 -8.04 4.96 -20.87
CA ARG A 278 -7.32 3.72 -21.14
C ARG A 278 -5.90 4.00 -21.60
N ASP A 279 -5.72 4.94 -22.54
CA ASP A 279 -4.42 5.33 -23.06
C ASP A 279 -3.51 5.87 -21.94
N PHE A 280 -4.08 6.66 -21.02
CA PHE A 280 -3.35 7.16 -19.86
C PHE A 280 -2.98 6.05 -18.87
N VAL A 281 -3.90 5.15 -18.53
CA VAL A 281 -3.60 3.99 -17.66
C VAL A 281 -2.53 3.08 -18.29
N ASP A 282 -2.57 2.86 -19.60
CA ASP A 282 -1.57 2.07 -20.31
C ASP A 282 -0.19 2.74 -20.29
N LYS A 283 -0.12 4.08 -20.40
CA LYS A 283 1.11 4.85 -20.20
C LYS A 283 1.68 4.70 -18.79
N LEU A 284 0.82 4.63 -17.77
CA LEU A 284 1.23 4.38 -16.39
C LEU A 284 1.81 2.97 -16.18
N LYS A 285 1.66 2.05 -17.15
CA LYS A 285 2.22 0.69 -17.12
C LYS A 285 2.07 0.02 -15.74
N PRO A 286 0.85 -0.08 -15.17
CA PRO A 286 0.63 -0.74 -13.90
C PRO A 286 1.14 -2.18 -13.98
N GLN A 287 1.93 -2.59 -12.99
CA GLN A 287 2.52 -3.93 -12.97
C GLN A 287 1.54 -4.92 -12.33
N GLY A 288 1.35 -6.08 -12.97
CA GLY A 288 0.65 -7.20 -12.37
C GLY A 288 1.39 -7.73 -11.14
N PHE A 289 0.67 -8.40 -10.24
CA PHE A 289 1.22 -8.84 -8.96
C PHE A 289 2.45 -9.78 -9.10
N TYR A 290 2.50 -10.58 -10.17
CA TYR A 290 3.62 -11.49 -10.47
C TYR A 290 4.47 -11.05 -11.67
N ASP A 291 4.35 -9.80 -12.10
CA ASP A 291 5.23 -9.26 -13.14
C ASP A 291 6.68 -9.28 -12.67
N GLU A 292 7.59 -9.53 -13.61
CA GLU A 292 9.02 -9.79 -13.36
C GLU A 292 9.68 -8.69 -12.53
N ASP A 293 9.55 -7.45 -12.98
CA ASP A 293 10.12 -6.28 -12.32
C ASP A 293 9.61 -6.12 -10.88
N ARG A 294 8.30 -6.32 -10.67
CA ARG A 294 7.68 -6.22 -9.34
C ARG A 294 8.20 -7.34 -8.42
N CYS A 295 8.30 -8.57 -8.92
CA CYS A 295 8.89 -9.68 -8.18
C CYS A 295 10.36 -9.41 -7.84
N ASN A 296 11.14 -8.86 -8.78
CA ASN A 296 12.52 -8.47 -8.53
C ASN A 296 12.63 -7.40 -7.43
N ASN A 297 11.77 -6.38 -7.48
CA ASN A 297 11.69 -5.36 -6.43
C ASN A 297 11.30 -5.94 -5.06
N TYR A 298 10.40 -6.94 -5.05
CA TYR A 298 10.00 -7.61 -3.82
C TYR A 298 11.19 -8.33 -3.19
N VAL A 299 12.02 -8.98 -4.01
CA VAL A 299 13.26 -9.59 -3.52
C VAL A 299 14.19 -8.55 -2.92
N ASP A 300 14.37 -7.40 -3.57
CA ASP A 300 15.24 -6.33 -3.06
C ASP A 300 14.74 -5.77 -1.71
N TRP A 301 13.43 -5.55 -1.59
CA TRP A 301 12.81 -5.15 -0.32
C TRP A 301 12.99 -6.23 0.76
N PHE A 302 12.79 -7.50 0.42
CA PHE A 302 12.93 -8.61 1.35
C PHE A 302 14.37 -8.78 1.84
N ILE A 303 15.35 -8.56 0.96
CA ILE A 303 16.79 -8.50 1.27
C ILE A 303 17.05 -7.39 2.28
N VAL A 304 16.68 -6.14 1.95
CA VAL A 304 16.96 -4.98 2.83
C VAL A 304 16.34 -5.18 4.21
N LEU A 305 15.10 -5.68 4.25
CA LEU A 305 14.42 -5.94 5.52
C LEU A 305 15.08 -7.09 6.30
N SER A 306 15.48 -8.15 5.60
CA SER A 306 16.17 -9.30 6.18
C SER A 306 17.52 -8.94 6.78
N GLU A 307 18.34 -8.18 6.06
CA GLU A 307 19.64 -7.70 6.53
C GLU A 307 19.48 -6.76 7.72
N LYS A 308 18.49 -5.85 7.66
CA LYS A 308 18.29 -4.88 8.74
C LYS A 308 17.81 -5.51 10.04
N LEU A 309 16.91 -6.49 9.95
CA LEU A 309 16.32 -7.13 11.12
C LEU A 309 17.15 -8.30 11.65
N GLY A 310 17.81 -9.07 10.78
CA GLY A 310 18.58 -10.25 11.17
C GLY A 310 17.76 -11.19 12.06
N GLU A 311 18.31 -11.53 13.23
CA GLU A 311 17.65 -12.37 14.25
C GLU A 311 16.40 -11.75 14.88
N ASN A 312 16.16 -10.45 14.70
CA ASN A 312 14.94 -9.80 15.19
C ASN A 312 13.72 -10.05 14.31
N TRP A 313 13.89 -10.74 13.17
CA TRP A 313 12.78 -11.31 12.41
C TRP A 313 12.55 -12.77 12.79
N ILE A 314 11.77 -12.97 13.84
CA ILE A 314 11.48 -14.29 14.40
C ILE A 314 10.50 -15.00 13.46
N ASN A 315 10.80 -16.28 13.15
CA ASN A 315 10.01 -17.09 12.23
C ASN A 315 9.83 -16.44 10.85
N ARG A 316 10.92 -15.85 10.32
CA ARG A 316 10.94 -15.23 8.99
C ARG A 316 10.37 -16.18 7.94
N PRO A 317 9.39 -15.75 7.12
CA PRO A 317 8.80 -16.59 6.09
C PRO A 317 9.79 -16.93 4.99
N LYS A 318 9.48 -17.96 4.20
CA LYS A 318 10.15 -18.16 2.92
C LYS A 318 9.76 -17.02 1.98
N ILE A 319 10.72 -16.54 1.19
CA ILE A 319 10.49 -15.47 0.20
C ILE A 319 9.40 -15.82 -0.83
N THR A 320 9.12 -17.11 -1.01
CA THR A 320 8.10 -17.62 -1.94
C THR A 320 6.68 -17.67 -1.35
N GLU A 321 6.47 -17.33 -0.08
CA GLU A 321 5.15 -17.35 0.56
C GLU A 321 4.18 -16.30 -0.01
N MET A 322 4.65 -15.33 -0.81
CA MET A 322 3.79 -14.38 -1.53
C MET A 322 3.00 -15.00 -2.70
N PHE A 323 3.39 -16.19 -3.15
CA PHE A 323 2.78 -16.84 -4.32
C PHE A 323 1.57 -17.68 -3.92
N ALA A 324 0.50 -17.62 -4.71
CA ALA A 324 -0.68 -18.47 -4.55
C ALA A 324 -0.28 -19.95 -4.61
N THR A 325 -0.85 -20.74 -3.72
CA THR A 325 -0.74 -22.20 -3.73
C THR A 325 -1.69 -22.81 -4.75
N ASP A 326 -1.51 -24.09 -5.07
CA ASP A 326 -2.46 -24.80 -5.93
C ASP A 326 -3.88 -24.81 -5.35
N ASP A 327 -4.00 -24.92 -4.03
CA ASP A 327 -5.27 -24.83 -3.33
C ASP A 327 -5.89 -23.45 -3.49
N ASP A 328 -5.12 -22.37 -3.37
CA ASP A 328 -5.60 -21.02 -3.62
C ASP A 328 -6.13 -20.90 -5.06
N ILE A 329 -5.37 -21.39 -6.05
CA ILE A 329 -5.77 -21.37 -7.47
C ILE A 329 -7.04 -22.21 -7.68
N ASN A 330 -7.16 -23.38 -7.05
CA ASN A 330 -8.38 -24.19 -7.17
C ASN A 330 -9.61 -23.50 -6.56
N ASN A 331 -9.41 -22.69 -5.52
CA ASN A 331 -10.44 -21.91 -4.85
C ASN A 331 -10.68 -20.51 -5.47
N GLY A 332 -10.27 -20.30 -6.73
CA GLY A 332 -10.58 -19.06 -7.46
C GLY A 332 -9.70 -17.85 -7.10
N VAL A 333 -8.65 -18.04 -6.29
CA VAL A 333 -7.67 -17.01 -5.93
C VAL A 333 -6.71 -16.78 -7.09
N ARG A 334 -6.56 -15.53 -7.53
CA ARG A 334 -5.74 -15.17 -8.69
C ARG A 334 -5.00 -13.86 -8.43
N PRO A 335 -3.80 -13.66 -8.98
CA PRO A 335 -3.12 -12.38 -8.89
C PRO A 335 -3.95 -11.29 -9.59
N TYR A 336 -3.97 -10.08 -9.04
CA TYR A 336 -4.54 -8.94 -9.76
C TYR A 336 -3.72 -8.66 -11.03
N SER A 337 -4.40 -8.36 -12.14
CA SER A 337 -3.80 -7.81 -13.34
C SER A 337 -4.88 -7.13 -14.19
N LEU A 338 -4.52 -6.13 -14.99
CA LEU A 338 -5.43 -5.63 -16.04
C LEU A 338 -5.77 -6.69 -17.09
N LYS A 339 -4.94 -7.73 -17.24
CA LYS A 339 -5.09 -8.79 -18.25
C LYS A 339 -6.09 -9.88 -17.85
N SER A 340 -6.37 -10.05 -16.54
CA SER A 340 -7.33 -11.04 -16.04
C SER A 340 -8.79 -10.60 -16.22
N ASN A 341 -9.03 -9.44 -16.84
CA ASN A 341 -10.34 -8.80 -17.02
C ASN A 341 -11.24 -9.40 -18.11
N LYS A 342 -10.85 -10.53 -18.73
CA LYS A 342 -11.76 -11.29 -19.61
C LYS A 342 -12.70 -12.23 -18.86
N TRP A 343 -12.47 -12.44 -17.56
CA TRP A 343 -13.16 -13.46 -16.77
C TRP A 343 -13.88 -12.85 -15.57
N LYS A 344 -15.15 -13.18 -15.42
CA LYS A 344 -15.97 -12.82 -14.26
C LYS A 344 -15.68 -13.76 -13.10
N ALA A 345 -16.10 -13.30 -11.92
CA ALA A 345 -16.13 -14.03 -10.67
C ALA A 345 -16.63 -15.48 -10.76
N SER A 346 -17.68 -15.66 -11.56
CA SER A 346 -18.40 -16.91 -11.77
C SER A 346 -17.75 -17.85 -12.78
N ASP A 347 -16.72 -17.38 -13.51
CA ASP A 347 -16.23 -18.11 -14.66
C ASP A 347 -15.29 -19.23 -14.21
N ARG A 348 -15.64 -20.47 -14.56
CA ARG A 348 -14.70 -21.59 -14.45
C ARG A 348 -13.68 -21.46 -15.56
N LEU A 349 -12.43 -21.16 -15.19
CA LEU A 349 -11.35 -21.13 -16.16
C LEU A 349 -11.19 -22.50 -16.82
N PRO A 350 -10.98 -22.53 -18.15
CA PRO A 350 -10.64 -23.77 -18.84
C PRO A 350 -9.38 -24.41 -18.24
N PRO A 351 -9.26 -25.76 -18.22
CA PRO A 351 -8.10 -26.46 -17.69
C PRO A 351 -6.76 -25.99 -18.27
N GLU A 352 -6.73 -25.61 -19.55
CA GLU A 352 -5.53 -25.08 -20.20
C GLU A 352 -5.08 -23.74 -19.60
N ILE A 353 -6.01 -22.83 -19.30
CA ILE A 353 -5.69 -21.52 -18.70
C ILE A 353 -5.21 -21.71 -17.26
N LEU A 354 -5.79 -22.66 -16.53
CA LEU A 354 -5.31 -23.02 -15.19
C LEU A 354 -3.89 -23.58 -15.23
N ALA A 355 -3.57 -24.43 -16.21
CA ALA A 355 -2.24 -24.98 -16.39
C ALA A 355 -1.21 -23.88 -16.73
N GLU A 356 -1.54 -23.00 -17.68
CA GLU A 356 -0.71 -21.83 -18.02
C GLU A 356 -0.47 -20.94 -16.81
N GLN A 357 -1.51 -20.69 -16.01
CA GLN A 357 -1.39 -19.88 -14.81
C GLN A 357 -0.47 -20.53 -13.77
N ARG A 358 -0.57 -21.84 -13.54
CA ARG A 358 0.32 -22.56 -12.62
C ARG A 358 1.76 -22.49 -13.10
N GLN A 359 2.01 -22.77 -14.39
CA GLN A 359 3.34 -22.65 -14.99
C GLN A 359 3.92 -21.25 -14.84
N TYR A 360 3.10 -20.22 -15.06
CA TYR A 360 3.50 -18.83 -14.85
C TYR A 360 3.91 -18.57 -13.40
N ILE A 361 3.09 -18.96 -12.43
CA ILE A 361 3.36 -18.79 -11.00
C ILE A 361 4.63 -19.53 -10.59
N ASP A 362 4.81 -20.78 -11.04
CA ASP A 362 5.99 -21.58 -10.72
C ASP A 362 7.26 -20.99 -11.32
N SER A 363 7.20 -20.47 -12.55
CA SER A 363 8.34 -19.79 -13.19
C SER A 363 8.77 -18.56 -12.38
N ARG A 364 7.82 -17.77 -11.88
CA ARG A 364 8.09 -16.58 -11.06
C ARG A 364 8.58 -16.95 -9.66
N ARG A 365 8.02 -18.01 -9.07
CA ARG A 365 8.47 -18.56 -7.78
C ARG A 365 9.93 -19.02 -7.86
N LYS A 366 10.31 -19.71 -8.94
CA LYS A 366 11.68 -20.14 -9.20
C LYS A 366 12.61 -18.93 -9.35
N MET A 367 12.27 -17.97 -10.19
CA MET A 367 13.04 -16.73 -10.38
C MET A 367 13.30 -16.00 -9.06
N VAL A 368 12.27 -15.83 -8.22
CA VAL A 368 12.40 -15.19 -6.89
C VAL A 368 13.33 -15.99 -5.98
N SER A 369 13.23 -17.31 -6.00
CA SER A 369 14.11 -18.20 -5.22
C SER A 369 15.55 -18.12 -5.70
N ASP A 370 15.79 -18.15 -7.02
CA ASP A 370 17.14 -18.09 -7.60
C ASP A 370 17.82 -16.76 -7.26
N LYS A 371 17.11 -15.62 -7.39
CA LYS A 371 17.64 -14.30 -7.00
C LYS A 371 17.96 -14.24 -5.50
N TRP A 372 17.08 -14.76 -4.64
CA TRP A 372 17.34 -14.82 -3.20
C TRP A 372 18.54 -15.69 -2.85
N VAL A 373 18.63 -16.89 -3.43
CA VAL A 373 19.76 -17.81 -3.21
C VAL A 373 21.07 -17.17 -3.65
N SER A 374 21.08 -16.46 -4.79
CA SER A 374 22.27 -15.75 -5.28
C SER A 374 22.77 -14.64 -4.35
N HIS A 375 21.90 -14.10 -3.48
CA HIS A 375 22.26 -13.07 -2.53
C HIS A 375 22.80 -13.65 -1.20
N ILE A 376 22.28 -14.81 -0.76
CA ILE A 376 22.69 -15.44 0.51
C ILE A 376 23.84 -16.44 0.38
N SER A 377 24.26 -16.76 -0.85
CA SER A 377 25.42 -17.61 -1.16
C SER A 377 26.67 -16.75 -1.28
#